data_AF-A0A3D2FEP5-F1
#
_entry.id   AF-A0A3D2FEP5-F1
#
_cell.length_a   1.000
_cell.length_b   1.000
_cell.length_c   1.000
_cell.angle_alpha   90.00
_cell.angle_beta   90.00
_cell.angle_gamma   90.00
#
_symmetry.space_group_name_H-M   'P 1'
#
loop_
_entity.id
_entity.type
_entity.pdbx_description
1 polymer ?
#
loop_
_entity_poly.entity_id
_entity_poly.type
_entity_poly.pdbx_seq_one_letter_code
_entity_poly.pdbx_strand_id
1 'polypeptide(L)' 'MEVIYSLIPGMMLFGVLFVVVLVWAVRKGQYEDMEGGGNRILMDDDEDMMPHPTRRDNAAKRDAGDKTVE' A
#
# COMPACT_ATOMS: atom_id res chain seq x y z
N MET A 1 38.24 26.68 26.30
CA MET A 1 38.37 25.21 26.13
C MET A 1 37.36 24.41 26.97
N GLU A 2 36.44 25.04 27.71
CA GLU A 2 35.51 24.33 28.59
C GLU A 2 34.35 23.63 27.86
N VAL A 3 33.84 24.25 26.79
CA VAL A 3 32.69 23.75 26.01
C VAL A 3 32.92 22.36 25.43
N ILE A 4 34.16 22.02 25.05
CA ILE A 4 34.47 20.71 24.47
C ILE A 4 34.16 19.56 25.45
N TYR A 5 34.29 19.81 26.77
CA TYR A 5 34.07 18.81 27.81
C TYR A 5 32.59 18.50 28.03
N SER A 6 31.68 19.41 27.69
CA SER A 6 30.24 19.11 27.68
C SER A 6 29.78 18.59 26.32
N LEU A 7 30.40 19.05 25.23
CA LEU A 7 30.01 18.69 23.87
C LEU A 7 30.33 17.23 23.51
N ILE A 8 31.54 16.74 23.85
CA ILE A 8 31.95 15.36 23.57
C ILE A 8 30.99 14.34 24.22
N PRO A 9 30.74 14.38 25.54
CA PRO A 9 29.82 13.43 26.15
C PRO A 9 28.37 13.65 25.69
N GLY A 10 27.95 14.89 25.43
CA GLY A 10 26.63 15.18 24.88
C GLY A 10 26.41 14.48 23.54
N MET A 11 27.36 14.62 22.61
CA MET A 11 27.27 13.98 21.29
C MET A 11 27.30 12.46 21.36
N MET A 12 28.10 11.91 22.28
CA MET A 12 28.17 10.46 22.52
C MET A 12 26.83 9.91 23.04
N LEU A 13 26.18 10.65 23.95
CA LEU A 13 24.87 10.30 24.51
C LEU A 13 23.77 10.39 23.44
N PHE A 14 23.79 11.44 22.61
CA PHE A 14 22.90 11.54 21.45
C PHE A 14 23.12 10.40 20.44
N GLY A 15 24.37 10.01 20.18
CA GLY A 15 24.68 8.87 19.31
C GLY A 15 24.11 7.56 19.84
N VAL A 16 24.25 7.29 21.14
CA VAL A 16 23.66 6.10 21.78
C VAL A 16 22.14 6.15 21.72
N LEU A 17 21.52 7.29 22.05
CA LEU A 17 20.08 7.48 21.95
C LEU A 17 19.58 7.20 20.53
N PHE A 18 20.29 7.69 19.52
CA PHE A 18 19.94 7.48 18.12
C PHE A 18 19.94 5.98 17.75
N VAL A 19 20.99 5.25 18.14
CA VAL A 19 21.08 3.80 17.91
C VAL A 19 19.97 3.05 18.65
N VAL A 20 19.66 3.42 19.90
CA VAL A 20 18.57 2.80 20.68
C VAL A 20 17.23 3.00 19.99
N VAL A 21 16.93 4.21 19.51
CA VAL A 21 15.69 4.51 18.78
C VAL A 21 15.60 3.71 17.49
N LEU A 22 16.70 3.62 16.71
CA LEU A 22 16.72 2.83 15.49
C LEU A 22 16.50 1.33 15.75
N VAL A 23 17.21 0.76 16.72
CA VAL A 23 17.04 -0.66 17.09
C VAL A 23 15.61 -0.93 17.59
N TRP A 24 15.03 0.00 18.35
CA TRP A 24 13.64 -0.10 18.78
C TRP A 24 12.67 -0.06 17.60
N ALA A 25 12.85 0.87 16.65
CA ALA A 25 12.01 0.99 15.46
C ALA A 25 12.06 -0.27 14.58
N VAL A 26 13.25 -0.85 14.41
CA VAL A 26 13.44 -2.13 13.71
C VAL A 26 12.70 -3.26 14.44
N ARG A 27 12.87 -3.38 15.77
CA ARG A 27 12.16 -4.39 16.56
C ARG A 27 10.64 -4.22 16.58
N LYS A 28 10.14 -3.01 16.35
CA LYS A 28 8.71 -2.70 16.23
C LYS A 28 8.13 -3.11 14.86
N GLY A 29 8.95 -3.58 13.92
CA GLY A 29 8.50 -3.97 12.58
C GLY A 29 8.08 -2.79 11.71
N GLN A 30 8.49 -1.55 12.03
CA GLN A 30 8.05 -0.36 11.29
C GLN A 30 8.55 -0.33 9.83
N TYR A 31 9.55 -1.15 9.50
CA TYR A 31 10.08 -1.31 8.15
C TYR A 31 9.43 -2.47 7.37
N GLU A 32 8.56 -3.26 7.99
CA GLU A 32 7.90 -4.40 7.32
C GLU A 32 6.75 -3.96 6.41
N ASP A 33 6.15 -2.78 6.66
CA ASP A 33 5.06 -2.21 5.84
C ASP A 33 5.57 -1.26 4.73
N MET A 34 6.84 -1.33 4.34
CA MET A 34 7.38 -0.54 3.22
C MET A 34 6.84 -1.00 1.85
N GLU A 35 6.24 -2.19 1.76
CA GLU A 35 5.54 -2.69 0.56
C GLU A 35 4.03 -2.37 0.54
N GLY A 36 3.41 -2.08 1.69
CA GLY A 36 1.95 -2.09 1.79
C GLY A 36 1.26 -0.76 1.50
N GLY A 37 1.67 0.32 2.16
CA GLY A 37 0.91 1.58 2.19
C GLY A 37 0.76 2.32 0.85
N GLY A 38 1.87 2.49 0.13
CA GLY A 38 1.90 3.30 -1.10
C GLY A 38 1.54 2.53 -2.38
N ASN A 39 1.82 1.22 -2.40
CA ASN A 39 1.59 0.39 -3.57
C ASN A 39 0.09 0.17 -3.85
N ARG A 40 -0.72 0.08 -2.78
CA ARG A 40 -2.18 -0.01 -2.87
C ARG A 40 -2.81 1.25 -3.46
N ILE A 41 -2.35 2.44 -3.08
CA ILE A 41 -2.89 3.71 -3.61
C ILE A 41 -2.60 3.89 -5.11
N LEU A 42 -1.50 3.34 -5.63
CA LEU A 42 -1.14 3.46 -7.05
C LEU A 42 -1.69 2.32 -7.93
N MET A 43 -2.02 1.15 -7.36
CA MET A 43 -2.46 -0.04 -8.10
C MET A 43 -3.96 -0.35 -7.94
N ASP A 44 -4.64 0.14 -6.90
CA ASP A 44 -6.05 -0.19 -6.62
C ASP A 44 -7.06 0.64 -7.45
N ASP A 45 -6.63 1.74 -8.11
CA ASP A 45 -7.52 2.63 -8.90
C ASP A 45 -7.83 2.11 -10.32
N ASP A 46 -7.12 1.09 -10.81
CA ASP A 46 -7.19 0.65 -12.22
C ASP A 46 -8.12 -0.57 -12.45
N GLU A 47 -8.54 -1.29 -11.41
CA GLU A 47 -9.38 -2.51 -11.57
C GLU A 47 -10.86 -2.17 -11.83
N ASP A 48 -11.36 -1.07 -11.27
CA ASP A 48 -12.77 -0.65 -11.42
C ASP A 48 -13.05 0.14 -12.72
N MET A 49 -12.01 0.56 -13.46
CA MET A 49 -12.16 1.33 -14.70
C MET A 49 -12.27 0.48 -15.97
N MET A 50 -12.13 -0.85 -15.91
CA MET A 50 -12.29 -1.68 -17.11
C MET A 50 -13.79 -1.90 -17.43
N PRO A 51 -14.32 -1.32 -18.52
CA PRO A 51 -15.71 -1.57 -18.91
C PRO A 51 -15.85 -3.06 -19.25
N HIS A 52 -16.51 -3.82 -18.39
CA HIS A 52 -16.95 -5.17 -18.71
C HIS A 52 -17.82 -5.10 -19.98
N PRO A 53 -17.49 -5.81 -21.07
CA PRO A 53 -18.40 -5.93 -22.19
C PRO A 53 -19.62 -6.67 -21.67
N THR A 54 -20.73 -5.94 -21.46
CA THR A 54 -22.01 -6.52 -21.08
C THR A 54 -22.40 -7.53 -22.17
N ARG A 55 -22.20 -8.81 -21.88
CA ARG A 55 -22.73 -9.94 -22.63
C ARG A 55 -24.26 -9.99 -22.46
N ARG A 56 -24.95 -9.03 -23.07
CA ARG A 56 -26.41 -8.95 -23.17
C ARG A 56 -26.89 -8.99 -24.63
N ASP A 57 -26.11 -9.64 -25.45
CA ASP A 57 -26.39 -10.06 -26.81
C ASP A 57 -27.26 -11.34 -26.90
N ASN A 58 -27.58 -11.99 -25.77
CA ASN A 58 -28.34 -13.26 -25.75
C ASN A 58 -29.83 -13.17 -25.34
N ALA A 59 -30.37 -11.99 -25.04
CA ALA A 59 -31.79 -11.84 -24.73
C ALA A 59 -32.66 -11.73 -26.00
N ALA A 60 -32.17 -11.05 -27.04
CA ALA A 60 -32.96 -10.79 -28.26
C ALA A 60 -33.17 -12.02 -29.16
N LYS A 61 -32.44 -13.13 -28.95
CA LYS A 61 -32.52 -14.34 -29.79
C LYS A 61 -33.43 -15.43 -29.23
N ARG A 62 -33.95 -15.28 -27.99
CA ARG A 62 -34.80 -16.29 -27.35
C ARG A 62 -36.30 -16.08 -27.62
N ASP A 63 -36.74 -14.85 -27.92
CA ASP A 63 -38.17 -14.55 -28.19
C ASP A 63 -38.60 -14.76 -29.66
N ALA A 64 -37.65 -14.97 -30.58
CA ALA A 64 -37.96 -15.16 -32.00
C ALA A 64 -38.15 -16.63 -32.41
N GLY A 65 -37.82 -17.59 -31.53
CA GLY A 65 -37.89 -19.03 -31.83
C GLY A 65 -39.15 -19.76 -31.34
N ASP A 66 -40.01 -19.07 -30.59
CA ASP A 66 -41.12 -19.68 -29.84
C ASP A 66 -42.51 -19.37 -30.40
N LYS A 67 -42.61 -18.85 -31.64
CA LYS A 67 -43.90 -18.49 -32.26
C LYS A 67 -44.23 -19.24 -33.55
N THR A 68 -43.60 -20.40 -33.81
CA THR A 68 -43.90 -21.20 -35.02
C THR A 68 -44.46 -22.58 -34.72
N VAL A 69 -45.04 -22.81 -33.54
CA VAL A 69 -45.81 -24.03 -33.25
C VAL A 69 -47.12 -23.68 -32.54
N GLU A 70 -48.04 -23.08 -33.29
CA GLU A 70 -49.49 -23.29 -33.13
C GLU A 70 -50.09 -23.60 -34.50
#